data_AF-A0A352KJT0-F1
#
_entry.id   AF-A0A352KJT0-F1
#
_cell.length_a   1.000
_cell.length_b   1.000
_cell.length_c   1.000
_cell.angle_alpha   90.00
_cell.angle_beta   90.00
_cell.angle_gamma   90.00
#
_symmetry.space_group_name_H-M   'P 1'
#
loop_
_entity.id
_entity.type
_entity.pdbx_description
1 polymer ?
#
loop_
_entity_poly.entity_id
_entity_poly.type
_entity_poly.pdbx_seq_one_letter_code
_entity_poly.pdbx_strand_id
1 'polypeptide(L)'
;MRLRNHNHTTLMLLFLAPLVLSLADFIAILLLIADKSDLAVEDGLLESAQVLLLISALMILLYRGRSLPSGSLQIYMIGLILFCISAILREVDIEKYSLPQAIIFIGSGFGKKVMLALCWLSFFIFCSSRARSLVLSAPLFMKTSAGIVLVISGMFLLVGGVFDRQYLEVANAQFYEELMEFNAYLMLVLATMLIDTRQTIPYGLRVSEMGSSPSNIHY
;
A
#
# COMPACT_ATOMS: atom_id res chain seq x y z
N MET A 1 8.49 -4.51 -31.08
CA MET A 1 7.30 -5.39 -30.93
C MET A 1 6.98 -5.78 -29.47
N ARG A 2 7.26 -4.93 -28.46
CA ARG A 2 7.11 -5.24 -27.01
C ARG A 2 6.15 -4.31 -26.24
N LEU A 3 5.51 -3.35 -26.91
CA LEU A 3 4.62 -2.35 -26.29
C LEU A 3 3.18 -2.85 -26.10
N ARG A 4 2.76 -3.89 -26.83
CA ARG A 4 1.37 -4.39 -26.81
C ARG A 4 1.03 -5.20 -25.55
N ASN A 5 1.99 -5.83 -24.88
CA ASN A 5 1.71 -6.72 -23.75
C ASN A 5 1.41 -6.00 -22.42
N HIS A 6 1.96 -4.80 -22.20
CA HIS A 6 1.80 -4.10 -20.92
C HIS A 6 0.35 -3.65 -20.67
N ASN A 7 -0.35 -3.24 -21.72
CA ASN A 7 -1.76 -2.82 -21.63
C ASN A 7 -2.67 -4.01 -21.32
N HIS A 8 -2.41 -5.19 -21.89
CA HIS A 8 -3.23 -6.37 -21.61
C HIS A 8 -3.08 -6.86 -20.18
N THR A 9 -1.85 -6.90 -19.64
CA THR A 9 -1.64 -7.29 -18.23
C THR A 9 -2.27 -6.27 -17.27
N THR A 10 -2.13 -4.97 -17.55
CA THR A 10 -2.75 -3.91 -16.75
C THR A 10 -4.27 -4.00 -16.76
N LEU A 11 -4.88 -4.17 -17.93
CA LEU A 11 -6.33 -4.33 -18.07
C LEU A 11 -6.84 -5.61 -17.40
N MET A 12 -6.09 -6.71 -17.52
CA MET A 12 -6.43 -7.97 -16.87
C MET A 12 -6.41 -7.83 -15.34
N LEU A 13 -5.37 -7.19 -14.79
CA LEU A 13 -5.27 -6.93 -13.34
C LEU A 13 -6.39 -6.02 -12.85
N LEU A 14 -6.72 -4.95 -13.59
CA LEU A 14 -7.82 -4.04 -13.25
C LEU A 14 -9.20 -4.70 -13.35
N PHE A 15 -9.37 -5.72 -14.19
CA PHE A 15 -10.61 -6.48 -14.29
C PHE A 15 -10.72 -7.57 -13.21
N LEU A 16 -9.60 -8.23 -12.87
CA LEU A 16 -9.56 -9.27 -11.85
C LEU A 16 -9.70 -8.70 -10.44
N ALA A 17 -9.14 -7.53 -10.17
CA ALA A 17 -9.19 -6.90 -8.85
C ALA A 17 -10.61 -6.72 -8.26
N PRO A 18 -11.59 -6.12 -8.96
CA PRO A 18 -12.95 -6.00 -8.44
C PRO A 18 -13.64 -7.36 -8.28
N LEU A 19 -13.28 -8.37 -9.08
CA LEU A 19 -13.81 -9.72 -8.93
C LEU A 19 -13.28 -10.39 -7.65
N VAL A 20 -11.98 -10.24 -7.35
CA VAL A 20 -11.38 -10.75 -6.12
C VAL A 20 -11.94 -10.02 -4.90
N LEU A 21 -12.11 -8.69 -4.96
CA LEU A 21 -12.78 -7.91 -3.91
C LEU A 21 -14.21 -8.40 -3.69
N SER A 22 -15.00 -8.50 -4.76
CA SER A 22 -16.41 -8.91 -4.66
C SER A 22 -16.53 -10.32 -4.07
N LEU A 23 -15.59 -11.22 -4.39
CA LEU A 23 -15.55 -12.56 -3.81
C LEU A 23 -15.19 -12.52 -2.33
N ALA A 24 -14.21 -11.72 -1.92
CA ALA A 24 -13.82 -11.56 -0.52
C ALA A 24 -14.99 -10.98 0.30
N ASP A 25 -15.63 -9.92 -0.20
CA ASP A 25 -16.79 -9.30 0.45
C ASP A 25 -17.99 -10.27 0.49
N PHE A 26 -18.21 -11.06 -0.56
CA PHE A 26 -19.27 -12.07 -0.57
C PHE A 26 -19.03 -13.15 0.50
N ILE A 27 -17.79 -13.64 0.62
CA ILE A 27 -17.43 -14.58 1.69
C ILE A 27 -17.63 -13.95 3.07
N ALA A 28 -17.23 -12.69 3.24
CA ALA A 28 -17.42 -11.96 4.48
C ALA A 28 -18.91 -11.81 4.85
N ILE A 29 -19.77 -11.51 3.89
CA ILE A 29 -21.22 -11.45 4.07
C ILE A 29 -21.79 -12.83 4.47
N LEU A 30 -21.32 -13.92 3.86
CA LEU A 30 -21.74 -15.27 4.23
C LEU A 30 -21.35 -15.62 5.67
N LEU A 31 -20.16 -15.21 6.12
CA LEU A 31 -19.70 -15.42 7.50
C LEU A 31 -20.56 -14.63 8.49
N LEU A 32 -20.96 -13.39 8.15
CA LEU A 32 -21.89 -12.59 8.96
C LEU A 32 -23.28 -13.23 9.05
N ILE A 33 -23.85 -13.69 7.93
CA ILE A 33 -25.16 -14.36 7.92
C ILE A 33 -25.14 -15.67 8.72
N ALA A 34 -24.00 -16.37 8.70
CA ALA A 34 -23.82 -17.61 9.44
C ALA A 34 -23.52 -17.42 10.93
N ASP A 35 -23.50 -16.17 11.43
CA ASP A 35 -23.11 -15.81 12.82
C ASP A 35 -21.72 -16.35 13.20
N LYS A 36 -20.79 -16.31 12.22
CA LYS A 36 -19.41 -16.79 12.33
C LYS A 36 -18.40 -15.69 12.02
N SER A 37 -18.77 -14.43 12.22
CA SER A 37 -17.84 -13.30 12.11
C SER A 37 -16.68 -13.45 13.09
N ASP A 38 -16.95 -13.97 14.29
CA ASP A 38 -15.94 -14.17 15.32
C ASP A 38 -14.89 -15.20 14.88
N LEU A 39 -15.26 -16.22 14.12
CA LEU A 39 -14.33 -17.24 13.60
C LEU A 39 -13.22 -16.67 12.68
N ALA A 40 -13.49 -15.55 11.98
CA ALA A 40 -12.49 -14.91 11.14
C ALA A 40 -11.49 -14.06 11.96
N VAL A 41 -11.95 -13.57 13.11
CA VAL A 41 -11.28 -12.62 14.01
C VAL A 41 -10.51 -13.36 15.12
N GLU A 42 -11.19 -14.29 15.80
CA GLU A 42 -10.78 -14.94 17.05
C GLU A 42 -9.52 -15.81 16.90
N ASP A 43 -9.33 -16.41 15.71
CA ASP A 43 -8.13 -17.19 15.38
C ASP A 43 -7.03 -16.38 14.65
N GLY A 44 -7.24 -15.06 14.46
CA GLY A 44 -6.31 -14.21 13.70
C GLY A 44 -6.14 -14.64 12.24
N LEU A 45 -7.15 -15.32 11.67
CA LEU A 45 -7.11 -15.80 10.28
C LEU A 45 -7.02 -14.62 9.31
N LEU A 46 -7.84 -13.59 9.55
CA LEU A 46 -7.87 -12.39 8.71
C LEU A 46 -6.58 -11.58 8.88
N GLU A 47 -6.10 -11.39 10.11
CA GLU A 47 -4.78 -10.80 10.41
C GLU A 47 -3.64 -11.55 9.67
N SER A 48 -3.65 -12.88 9.71
CA SER A 48 -2.65 -13.71 9.02
C SER A 48 -2.70 -13.52 7.50
N ALA A 49 -3.90 -13.43 6.93
CA ALA A 49 -4.09 -13.17 5.50
C ALA A 49 -3.62 -11.76 5.11
N GLN A 50 -3.90 -10.76 5.95
CA GLN A 50 -3.38 -9.39 5.79
C GLN A 50 -1.84 -9.36 5.78
N VAL A 51 -1.19 -10.05 6.72
CA VAL A 51 0.27 -10.18 6.78
C VAL A 51 0.83 -10.78 5.48
N LEU A 52 0.19 -11.83 4.95
CA LEU A 52 0.60 -12.45 3.67
C LEU A 52 0.48 -11.48 2.49
N LEU A 53 -0.58 -10.67 2.44
CA LEU A 53 -0.75 -9.64 1.42
C LEU A 53 0.35 -8.57 1.53
N LEU A 54 0.65 -8.10 2.75
CA LEU A 54 1.69 -7.12 3.00
C LEU A 54 3.09 -7.64 2.63
N ILE A 55 3.41 -8.89 2.98
CA ILE A 55 4.66 -9.55 2.56
C ILE A 55 4.72 -9.64 1.03
N SER A 56 3.61 -9.99 0.38
CA SER A 56 3.54 -10.05 -1.08
C SER A 56 3.81 -8.69 -1.73
N ALA A 57 3.18 -7.62 -1.23
CA ALA A 57 3.42 -6.25 -1.69
C ALA A 57 4.87 -5.83 -1.49
N LEU A 58 5.45 -6.11 -0.32
CA LEU A 58 6.85 -5.84 0.00
C LEU A 58 7.79 -6.56 -0.98
N MET A 59 7.56 -7.85 -1.24
CA MET A 59 8.39 -8.63 -2.15
C MET A 59 8.30 -8.12 -3.60
N ILE A 60 7.11 -7.72 -4.06
CA ILE A 60 6.92 -7.11 -5.38
C ILE A 60 7.69 -5.78 -5.48
N LEU A 61 7.60 -4.92 -4.45
CA LEU A 61 8.32 -3.66 -4.38
C LEU A 61 9.84 -3.86 -4.39
N LEU A 62 10.36 -4.80 -3.60
CA LEU A 62 11.79 -5.13 -3.56
C LEU A 62 12.27 -5.69 -4.91
N TYR A 63 11.48 -6.57 -5.53
CA TYR A 63 11.78 -7.12 -6.85
C TYR A 63 11.85 -6.03 -7.92
N ARG A 64 10.85 -5.15 -7.96
CA ARG A 64 10.79 -4.01 -8.90
C ARG A 64 11.85 -2.96 -8.61
N GLY A 65 12.19 -2.79 -7.34
CA GLY A 65 13.26 -1.93 -6.86
C GLY A 65 14.65 -2.39 -7.29
N ARG A 66 14.87 -3.61 -7.78
CA ARG A 66 16.20 -4.01 -8.31
C ARG A 66 16.63 -3.18 -9.53
N SER A 67 15.65 -2.69 -10.29
CA SER A 67 15.86 -1.75 -11.39
C SER A 67 15.47 -0.35 -10.91
N LEU A 68 16.14 0.14 -9.86
CA LEU A 68 15.86 1.40 -9.17
C LEU A 68 15.50 2.50 -10.19
N PRO A 69 14.22 2.90 -10.26
CA PRO A 69 13.86 4.03 -11.10
C PRO A 69 14.59 5.26 -10.55
N SER A 70 15.10 6.12 -11.44
CA SER A 70 15.55 7.44 -11.03
C SER A 70 14.34 8.36 -10.84
N GLY A 71 14.50 9.43 -10.08
CA GLY A 71 13.41 10.40 -9.91
C GLY A 71 12.61 10.24 -8.62
N SER A 72 11.45 10.90 -8.62
CA SER A 72 10.51 10.89 -7.50
C SER A 72 9.87 9.52 -7.25
N LEU A 73 9.77 8.67 -8.28
CA LEU A 73 9.22 7.31 -8.18
C LEU A 73 10.02 6.43 -7.20
N GLN A 74 11.34 6.59 -7.17
CA GLN A 74 12.21 5.90 -6.21
C GLN A 74 11.77 6.15 -4.77
N ILE A 75 11.46 7.41 -4.46
CA ILE A 75 11.12 7.87 -3.12
C ILE A 75 9.73 7.35 -2.73
N TYR A 76 8.78 7.34 -3.66
CA TYR A 76 7.47 6.71 -3.45
C TYR A 76 7.60 5.21 -3.17
N MET A 77 8.44 4.49 -3.90
CA MET A 77 8.68 3.07 -3.66
C MET A 77 9.33 2.81 -2.29
N ILE A 78 10.30 3.63 -1.88
CA ILE A 78 10.90 3.53 -0.53
C ILE A 78 9.85 3.79 0.55
N GLY A 79 9.00 4.80 0.36
CA GLY A 79 7.90 5.09 1.28
C GLY A 79 6.90 3.94 1.39
N LEU A 80 6.55 3.30 0.26
CA LEU A 80 5.68 2.12 0.24
C LEU A 80 6.32 0.90 0.91
N ILE A 81 7.63 0.67 0.73
CA ILE A 81 8.38 -0.38 1.44
C ILE A 81 8.32 -0.13 2.95
N LEU A 82 8.61 1.10 3.38
CA LEU A 82 8.55 1.48 4.79
C LEU A 82 7.15 1.32 5.36
N PHE A 83 6.12 1.68 4.59
CA PHE A 83 4.72 1.47 4.93
C PHE A 83 4.41 -0.03 5.11
N CYS A 84 4.79 -0.90 4.17
CA CYS A 84 4.56 -2.34 4.28
C CYS A 84 5.23 -2.92 5.53
N ILE A 85 6.48 -2.53 5.82
CA ILE A 85 7.18 -2.96 7.04
C ILE A 85 6.44 -2.48 8.29
N SER A 86 5.97 -1.23 8.30
CA SER A 86 5.22 -0.66 9.42
C SER A 86 3.91 -1.41 9.68
N ALA A 87 3.17 -1.72 8.61
CA ALA A 87 1.92 -2.46 8.68
C ALA A 87 2.14 -3.92 9.12
N ILE A 88 3.17 -4.61 8.61
CA ILE A 88 3.50 -5.98 9.06
C ILE A 88 3.79 -6.00 10.56
N LEU A 89 4.54 -5.04 11.08
CA LEU A 89 4.81 -4.93 12.51
C LEU A 89 3.57 -4.56 13.33
N ARG A 90 2.52 -4.02 12.71
CA ARG A 90 1.25 -3.76 13.36
C ARG A 90 0.43 -5.05 13.48
N GLU A 91 0.31 -5.81 12.39
CA GLU A 91 -0.50 -7.04 12.34
C GLU A 91 0.18 -8.24 13.02
N VAL A 92 1.52 -8.33 12.98
CA VAL A 92 2.22 -9.45 13.63
C VAL A 92 2.37 -9.17 15.12
N ASP A 93 1.69 -9.98 15.92
CA ASP A 93 1.91 -10.03 17.36
C ASP A 93 3.19 -10.83 17.70
N ILE A 94 4.31 -10.11 17.71
CA ILE A 94 5.65 -10.67 17.96
C ILE A 94 5.78 -11.19 19.41
N GLU A 95 4.93 -10.74 20.34
CA GLU A 95 4.98 -11.13 21.76
C GLU A 95 4.54 -12.60 21.98
N LYS A 96 3.77 -13.16 21.05
CA LYS A 96 3.30 -14.57 21.10
C LYS A 96 4.40 -15.58 20.76
N TYR A 97 5.54 -15.14 20.22
CA TYR A 97 6.62 -16.03 19.80
C TYR A 97 7.77 -16.02 20.82
N SER A 98 8.39 -17.19 21.02
CA SER A 98 9.57 -17.37 21.87
C SER A 98 10.84 -16.84 21.20
N LEU A 99 10.88 -15.52 20.99
CA LEU A 99 11.97 -14.81 20.34
C LEU A 99 12.92 -14.18 21.38
N PRO A 100 14.19 -13.90 21.01
CA PRO A 100 15.11 -13.13 21.85
C PRO A 100 14.50 -11.78 22.29
N GLN A 101 14.76 -11.38 23.54
CA GLN A 101 14.17 -10.16 24.12
C GLN A 101 14.43 -8.89 23.30
N ALA A 102 15.57 -8.80 22.61
CA ALA A 102 15.86 -7.67 21.72
C ALA A 102 14.88 -7.59 20.53
N ILE A 103 14.47 -8.73 19.98
CA ILE A 103 13.51 -8.81 18.86
C ILE A 103 12.10 -8.50 19.36
N ILE A 104 11.73 -9.01 20.53
CA ILE A 104 10.44 -8.69 21.17
C ILE A 104 10.39 -7.18 21.46
N PHE A 105 11.43 -6.59 22.04
CA PHE A 105 11.48 -5.16 22.35
C PHE A 105 11.34 -4.27 21.10
N ILE A 106 11.96 -4.65 19.99
CA ILE A 106 11.84 -3.93 18.71
C ILE A 106 10.47 -4.17 18.06
N GLY A 107 9.91 -5.36 18.21
CA GLY A 107 8.65 -5.79 17.62
C GLY A 107 7.40 -5.43 18.43
N SER A 108 7.54 -4.96 19.66
CA SER A 108 6.43 -4.87 20.59
C SER A 108 6.39 -3.60 21.44
N GLY A 109 5.21 -3.31 22.00
CA GLY A 109 4.94 -2.21 22.91
C GLY A 109 5.49 -0.85 22.49
N PHE A 110 6.26 -0.22 23.38
CA PHE A 110 6.82 1.12 23.19
C PHE A 110 8.01 1.14 22.22
N GLY A 111 8.83 0.08 22.20
CA GLY A 111 10.01 0.00 21.33
C GLY A 111 9.63 0.01 19.85
N LYS A 112 8.59 -0.75 19.46
CA LYS A 112 7.98 -0.69 18.12
C LYS A 112 7.61 0.74 17.72
N LYS A 113 6.92 1.46 18.59
CA LYS A 113 6.47 2.84 18.31
C LYS A 113 7.64 3.79 18.09
N VAL A 114 8.69 3.70 18.93
CA VAL A 114 9.90 4.53 18.80
C VAL A 114 10.65 4.20 17.51
N MET A 115 10.85 2.91 17.20
CA MET A 115 11.54 2.50 15.97
C MET A 115 10.80 3.03 14.74
N LEU A 116 9.48 2.81 14.66
CA LEU A 116 8.68 3.29 13.54
C LEU A 116 8.74 4.81 13.42
N ALA A 117 8.64 5.54 14.54
CA ALA A 117 8.77 6.99 14.54
C ALA A 117 10.14 7.46 14.00
N LEU A 118 11.23 6.82 14.41
CA LEU A 118 12.58 7.14 13.91
C LEU A 118 12.75 6.82 12.42
N CYS A 119 12.22 5.69 11.94
CA CYS A 119 12.26 5.35 10.52
C CYS A 119 11.48 6.36 9.67
N TRP A 120 10.26 6.71 10.09
CA TRP A 120 9.46 7.72 9.38
C TRP A 120 10.07 9.12 9.46
N LEU A 121 10.62 9.51 10.61
CA LEU A 121 11.34 10.79 10.74
C LEU A 121 12.54 10.85 9.79
N SER A 122 13.35 9.79 9.74
CA SER A 122 14.50 9.69 8.83
C SER A 122 14.06 9.77 7.37
N PHE A 123 12.96 9.11 7.01
CA PHE A 123 12.37 9.17 5.69
C PHE A 123 11.88 10.59 5.34
N PHE A 124 11.23 11.29 6.26
CA PHE A 124 10.80 12.68 6.04
C PHE A 124 11.98 13.65 5.92
N ILE A 125 13.03 13.48 6.72
CA ILE A 125 14.27 14.25 6.58
C ILE A 125 14.87 14.02 5.18
N PHE A 126 14.96 12.77 4.74
CA PHE A 126 15.41 12.44 3.39
C PHE A 126 14.54 13.08 2.30
N CYS A 127 13.22 13.09 2.46
CA CYS A 127 12.27 13.72 1.55
C CYS A 127 12.35 15.26 1.54
N SER A 128 12.70 15.90 2.66
CA SER A 128 12.71 17.36 2.79
C SER A 128 13.62 18.04 1.77
N SER A 129 14.79 17.46 1.50
CA SER A 129 15.75 17.89 0.47
C SER A 129 15.20 17.85 -0.97
N ARG A 130 14.09 17.12 -1.20
CA ARG A 130 13.47 16.88 -2.51
C ARG A 130 11.99 17.24 -2.53
N ALA A 131 11.50 17.92 -1.49
CA ALA A 131 10.07 18.15 -1.25
C ALA A 131 9.37 18.81 -2.44
N ARG A 132 9.98 19.83 -3.05
CA ARG A 132 9.42 20.51 -4.23
C ARG A 132 9.17 19.56 -5.40
N SER A 133 10.12 18.66 -5.68
CA SER A 133 9.98 17.69 -6.76
C SER A 133 8.90 16.66 -6.45
N LEU A 134 8.82 16.21 -5.19
CA LEU A 134 7.80 15.28 -4.74
C LEU A 134 6.41 15.91 -4.89
N VAL A 135 6.19 17.12 -4.39
CA VAL A 135 4.89 17.80 -4.48
C VAL A 135 4.45 18.03 -5.94
N LEU A 136 5.37 18.42 -6.82
CA LEU A 136 5.07 18.62 -8.24
C LEU A 136 4.78 17.32 -8.98
N SER A 137 5.38 16.20 -8.55
CA SER A 137 5.22 14.91 -9.19
C SER A 137 4.10 14.05 -8.61
N ALA A 138 3.65 14.34 -7.38
CA ALA A 138 2.54 13.65 -6.73
C ALA A 138 1.26 13.60 -7.61
N PRO A 139 0.77 14.71 -8.20
CA PRO A 139 -0.44 14.64 -9.03
C PRO A 139 -0.23 13.84 -10.32
N LEU A 140 1.01 13.80 -10.85
CA LEU A 140 1.34 12.96 -12.00
C LEU A 140 1.27 11.47 -11.63
N PHE A 141 1.84 11.12 -10.47
CA PHE A 141 1.76 9.76 -9.95
C PHE A 141 0.32 9.34 -9.63
N MET A 142 -0.48 10.22 -9.02
CA MET A 142 -1.89 9.96 -8.69
C MET A 142 -2.78 9.75 -9.92
N LYS A 143 -2.37 10.22 -11.11
CA LYS A 143 -3.09 9.96 -12.38
C LYS A 143 -2.75 8.60 -13.00
N THR A 144 -1.73 7.91 -12.50
CA THR A 144 -1.40 6.56 -12.95
C THR A 144 -2.36 5.54 -12.34
N SER A 145 -2.56 4.39 -13.01
CA SER A 145 -3.38 3.30 -12.46
C SER A 145 -2.89 2.85 -11.07
N ALA A 146 -1.57 2.81 -10.86
CA ALA A 146 -0.98 2.48 -9.56
C ALA A 146 -1.33 3.53 -8.50
N GLY A 147 -1.22 4.82 -8.83
CA GLY A 147 -1.55 5.91 -7.92
C GLY A 147 -3.02 5.94 -7.53
N ILE A 148 -3.94 5.75 -8.48
CA ILE A 148 -5.39 5.69 -8.20
C ILE A 148 -5.71 4.52 -7.26
N VAL A 149 -5.21 3.32 -7.56
CA VAL A 149 -5.45 2.14 -6.72
C VAL A 149 -4.83 2.32 -5.34
N LEU A 150 -3.66 2.97 -5.23
CA LEU A 150 -3.04 3.27 -3.94
C LEU A 150 -3.88 4.26 -3.11
N VAL A 151 -4.48 5.27 -3.74
CA VAL A 151 -5.41 6.17 -3.04
C VAL A 151 -6.63 5.40 -2.53
N ILE A 152 -7.20 4.51 -3.35
CA ILE A 152 -8.32 3.65 -2.93
C ILE A 152 -7.91 2.76 -1.75
N SER A 153 -6.73 2.14 -1.81
CA SER A 153 -6.15 1.37 -0.69
C SER A 153 -6.07 2.21 0.59
N GLY A 154 -5.55 3.44 0.51
CA GLY A 154 -5.50 4.36 1.64
C GLY A 154 -6.88 4.73 2.19
N MET A 155 -7.88 4.92 1.32
CA MET A 155 -9.25 5.20 1.75
C MET A 155 -9.85 4.04 2.53
N PHE A 156 -9.62 2.80 2.12
CA PHE A 156 -10.05 1.62 2.88
C PHE A 156 -9.43 1.58 4.29
N LEU A 157 -8.14 1.88 4.44
CA LEU A 157 -7.50 1.97 5.77
C LEU A 157 -8.11 3.07 6.64
N LEU A 158 -8.40 4.24 6.05
CA LEU A 158 -9.02 5.34 6.78
C LEU A 158 -10.43 4.97 7.25
N VAL A 159 -11.20 4.26 6.42
CA VAL A 159 -12.53 3.75 6.79
C VAL A 159 -12.43 2.66 7.87
N GLY A 160 -11.48 1.74 7.76
CA GLY A 160 -11.19 0.74 8.80
C GLY A 160 -10.94 1.38 10.16
N GLY A 161 -10.08 2.41 10.21
CA GLY A 161 -9.78 3.13 11.45
C GLY A 161 -10.93 3.94 12.06
N VAL A 162 -12.07 4.09 11.38
CA VAL A 162 -13.30 4.63 11.97
C VAL A 162 -13.97 3.59 12.86
N PHE A 163 -13.89 2.31 12.50
CA PHE A 163 -14.46 1.20 13.26
C PHE A 163 -13.65 0.89 14.53
N ASP A 164 -12.31 0.94 14.46
CA ASP A 164 -11.37 0.78 15.59
C ASP A 164 -11.73 1.71 16.77
N ARG A 165 -12.01 2.97 16.46
CA ARG A 165 -12.22 4.02 17.47
C ARG A 165 -13.60 3.99 18.11
N GLN A 166 -14.42 2.97 17.82
CA GLN A 166 -15.79 2.81 18.33
C GLN A 166 -16.67 4.06 18.13
N TYR A 167 -16.38 4.90 17.13
CA TYR A 167 -17.21 6.08 16.85
C TYR A 167 -18.63 5.70 16.43
N LEU A 168 -18.82 4.46 15.99
CA LEU A 168 -20.10 3.86 15.69
C LEU A 168 -20.21 2.58 16.52
N GLU A 169 -21.16 2.52 17.45
CA GLU A 169 -21.52 1.30 18.19
C GLU A 169 -22.26 0.33 17.25
N VAL A 170 -21.50 -0.33 16.37
CA VAL A 170 -22.02 -1.30 15.41
C VAL A 170 -21.63 -2.70 15.87
N ALA A 171 -22.57 -3.64 15.86
CA ALA A 171 -22.26 -5.05 16.08
C ALA A 171 -21.20 -5.51 15.07
N ASN A 172 -20.22 -6.30 15.53
CA ASN A 172 -19.12 -6.79 14.71
C ASN A 172 -18.19 -5.69 14.16
N ALA A 173 -18.06 -4.54 14.83
CA ALA A 173 -17.17 -3.45 14.42
C ALA A 173 -15.72 -3.92 14.13
N GLN A 174 -15.18 -4.81 14.97
CA GLN A 174 -13.85 -5.40 14.77
C GLN A 174 -13.75 -6.18 13.45
N PHE A 175 -14.77 -6.97 13.09
CA PHE A 175 -14.79 -7.69 11.81
C PHE A 175 -14.81 -6.72 10.62
N TYR A 176 -15.58 -5.62 10.71
CA TYR A 176 -15.61 -4.61 9.65
C TYR A 176 -14.28 -3.86 9.53
N GLU A 177 -13.61 -3.56 10.64
CA GLU A 177 -12.27 -3.01 10.65
C GLU A 177 -11.30 -3.93 9.89
N GLU A 178 -11.21 -5.20 10.32
CA GLU A 178 -10.28 -6.16 9.74
C GLU A 178 -10.59 -6.43 8.25
N LEU A 179 -11.86 -6.43 7.85
CA LEU A 179 -12.27 -6.59 6.45
C LEU A 179 -11.83 -5.38 5.60
N MET A 180 -12.00 -4.16 6.12
CA MET A 180 -11.57 -2.95 5.43
C MET A 180 -10.06 -2.90 5.28
N GLU A 181 -9.32 -3.29 6.31
CA GLU A 181 -7.85 -3.38 6.25
C GLU A 181 -7.38 -4.48 5.28
N PHE A 182 -8.06 -5.64 5.26
CA PHE A 182 -7.80 -6.70 4.29
C PHE A 182 -7.99 -6.21 2.85
N ASN A 183 -9.11 -5.54 2.55
CA ASN A 183 -9.39 -4.97 1.25
C ASN A 183 -8.37 -3.89 0.86
N ALA A 184 -7.94 -3.06 1.84
CA ALA A 184 -6.89 -2.10 1.62
C ALA A 184 -5.57 -2.76 1.17
N TYR A 185 -5.15 -3.82 1.86
CA TYR A 185 -3.90 -4.52 1.53
C TYR A 185 -3.99 -5.30 0.22
N LEU A 186 -5.16 -5.81 -0.15
CA LEU A 186 -5.39 -6.38 -1.47
C LEU A 186 -5.19 -5.32 -2.58
N MET A 187 -5.76 -4.13 -2.38
CA MET A 187 -5.55 -3.00 -3.29
C MET A 187 -4.09 -2.54 -3.30
N LEU A 188 -3.40 -2.59 -2.16
CA LEU A 188 -1.97 -2.27 -2.10
C LEU A 188 -1.15 -3.23 -2.97
N VAL A 189 -1.37 -4.54 -2.86
CA VAL A 189 -0.72 -5.54 -3.73
C VAL A 189 -0.96 -5.21 -5.19
N LEU A 190 -2.22 -4.94 -5.58
CA LEU A 190 -2.56 -4.54 -6.95
C LEU A 190 -1.80 -3.28 -7.38
N ALA A 191 -1.78 -2.23 -6.54
CA ALA A 191 -1.05 -1.00 -6.81
C ALA A 191 0.42 -1.28 -7.07
N THR A 192 1.07 -2.12 -6.25
CA THR A 192 2.48 -2.48 -6.43
C THR A 192 2.74 -3.22 -7.75
N MET A 193 1.79 -4.03 -8.23
CA MET A 193 1.85 -4.71 -9.54
C MET A 193 1.61 -3.75 -10.72
N LEU A 194 0.89 -2.65 -10.50
CA LEU A 194 0.57 -1.66 -11.53
C LEU A 194 1.65 -0.58 -11.70
N ILE A 195 2.60 -0.45 -10.77
CA ILE A 195 3.70 0.53 -10.89
C ILE A 195 4.46 0.30 -12.21
N ASP A 196 4.56 1.31 -13.06
CA ASP A 196 5.43 1.23 -14.24
C ASP A 196 6.80 1.81 -13.89
N THR A 197 7.79 0.94 -13.67
CA THR A 197 9.17 1.35 -13.35
C THR A 197 9.89 1.99 -14.53
N ARG A 198 9.33 1.94 -15.74
CA ARG A 198 9.87 2.62 -16.92
C ARG A 198 9.41 4.07 -17.02
N GLN A 199 8.40 4.47 -16.26
CA GLN A 199 8.01 5.87 -16.18
C GLN A 199 9.09 6.65 -15.44
N THR A 200 9.79 7.52 -16.16
CA THR A 200 10.58 8.56 -15.54
C THR A 200 9.64 9.64 -15.06
N ILE A 201 9.52 9.79 -13.74
CA ILE A 201 8.86 10.94 -13.12
C ILE A 201 9.97 11.94 -12.79
N PRO A 202 10.25 12.92 -13.68
CA PRO A 202 11.45 13.74 -13.61
C PRO A 202 11.52 14.55 -12.31
N TYR A 203 12.75 14.81 -11.86
CA TYR A 203 13.02 15.75 -10.78
C TYR A 203 12.78 17.18 -11.27
N GLY A 204 11.59 17.71 -11.01
CA GLY A 204 11.22 19.07 -11.41
C GLY A 204 10.94 19.21 -12.90
N LEU A 205 9.70 19.54 -13.23
CA LEU A 205 9.43 20.25 -14.49
C LEU A 205 10.17 21.59 -14.38
N ARG A 206 11.17 21.81 -15.25
CA ARG A 206 11.71 23.16 -15.42
C ARG A 206 10.53 24.03 -15.88
N VAL A 207 10.21 25.06 -15.09
CA VAL A 207 9.17 26.04 -15.42
C VAL A 207 9.41 26.70 -16.80
N SER A 208 10.63 26.61 -17.34
CA SER A 208 10.99 27.07 -18.69
C SER A 208 10.38 26.27 -19.85
N GLU A 209 9.84 25.06 -19.62
CA GLU A 209 9.28 24.21 -20.69
C GLU A 209 7.75 24.31 -20.83
N MET A 210 7.07 25.10 -19.98
CA MET A 210 5.63 25.38 -20.12
C MET A 210 5.33 26.50 -21.14
N GLY A 211 6.35 26.99 -21.87
CA GLY A 211 6.23 28.15 -22.77
C GLY A 211 6.42 27.88 -24.28
N SER A 212 6.77 26.66 -24.72
CA SER A 212 7.02 26.40 -26.14
C SER A 212 6.03 25.37 -26.72
N SER A 213 5.16 25.89 -27.58
CA SER A 213 4.18 25.20 -28.43
C SER A 213 4.71 23.92 -29.08
N PRO A 214 3.91 22.84 -29.20
CA PRO A 214 4.30 21.61 -29.87
C PRO A 214 4.17 21.75 -31.39
N SER A 215 5.23 22.23 -32.04
CA SER A 215 5.43 22.01 -33.47
C SER A 215 6.79 21.36 -33.67
N ASN A 216 6.77 20.17 -34.29
CA ASN A 216 7.91 19.39 -34.79
C ASN A 216 8.36 18.23 -33.89
N ILE A 217 7.62 17.13 -33.97
CA ILE A 217 8.20 15.79 -33.91
C ILE A 217 7.93 15.16 -35.27
N HIS A 218 8.97 15.09 -36.12
CA HIS A 218 8.94 14.28 -37.33
C HIS A 218 9.26 12.82 -36.98
N TYR A 219 8.51 11.92 -37.61
CA TYR A 219 8.54 10.46 -37.48
C TYR A 219 9.92 9.83 -37.70
#